data_AF-A0A7C1VLU2-F1
#
_entry.id   AF-A0A7C1VLU2-F1
#
_cell.length_a   1.000
_cell.length_b   1.000
_cell.length_c   1.000
_cell.angle_alpha   90.00
_cell.angle_beta   90.00
_cell.angle_gamma   90.00
#
_symmetry.space_group_name_H-M   'P 1'
#
loop_
_entity.id
_entity.type
_entity.pdbx_description
1 polymer ?
#
loop_
_entity_poly.entity_id
_entity_poly.type
_entity_poly.pdbx_seq_one_letter_code
_entity_poly.pdbx_strand_id
1 'polypeptide(L)'
;MRTIEEINDKIKKGKVVVVTAEEIIEIAKERGIKKTLQEVDVVTTGTFSPMCSSGILLNLKQPAPKMKLGGGEIYLNGVHAYPGLAAADIYLGATSLPEEDPRNKVYPGEFRYGGGHVIEELVAGKDIKIEAYSYGTHCYPRTEYTGFINLRSLNNAMLLNPRNAYQNYNVAVNLSSKVAYTYMGVLLPKLGNANYATAGQLSPLFNDPYYKTIGIGTSIFLGGGIGYVIWHGTQHQSKVPRTNKGIPTRPAGTLALIGNLKKMNNYWLRGVSLRGYGASLAVGVGIPIPLLSEEILSYTLINNKDIIMPVIDYGEAYPQGKDE
;
A
#
# COMPACT_ATOMS: atom_id res chain seq x y z
N MET A 1 20.03 5.46 26.50
CA MET A 1 19.21 5.47 25.28
C MET A 1 20.05 4.83 24.20
N ARG A 2 19.53 3.83 23.49
CA ARG A 2 20.25 3.12 22.41
C ARG A 2 20.17 3.96 21.13
N THR A 3 21.19 3.90 20.27
CA THR A 3 21.17 4.63 18.99
C THR A 3 20.93 3.72 17.78
N ILE A 4 20.56 4.33 16.65
CA ILE A 4 20.38 3.60 15.38
C ILE A 4 21.73 3.06 14.89
N GLU A 5 22.83 3.79 15.10
CA GLU A 5 24.18 3.37 14.73
C GLU A 5 24.60 2.10 15.48
N GLU A 6 24.31 2.01 16.77
CA GLU A 6 24.58 0.82 17.58
C GLU A 6 23.82 -0.41 17.06
N ILE A 7 22.54 -0.25 16.71
CA ILE A 7 21.72 -1.32 16.13
C ILE A 7 22.29 -1.73 14.76
N ASN A 8 22.64 -0.76 13.91
CA ASN A 8 23.23 -1.04 12.60
C ASN A 8 24.57 -1.79 12.71
N ASP A 9 25.39 -1.48 13.71
CA ASP A 9 26.63 -2.20 13.97
C ASP A 9 26.37 -3.64 14.45
N LYS A 10 25.32 -3.87 15.24
CA LYS A 10 24.87 -5.23 15.58
C LYS A 10 24.37 -5.99 14.35
N ILE A 11 23.64 -5.34 13.45
CA ILE A 11 23.18 -5.95 12.18
C ILE A 11 24.40 -6.39 11.36
N LYS A 12 25.39 -5.52 11.16
CA LYS A 12 26.63 -5.84 10.42
C LYS A 12 27.41 -7.00 11.06
N LYS A 13 27.37 -7.13 12.38
CA LYS A 13 28.04 -8.20 13.14
C LYS A 13 27.21 -9.48 13.26
N GLY A 14 25.98 -9.52 12.75
CA GLY A 14 25.06 -10.66 12.91
C GLY A 14 24.63 -10.91 14.37
N LYS A 15 24.65 -9.88 15.22
CA LYS A 15 24.34 -9.95 16.66
C LYS A 15 23.04 -9.25 17.04
N VAL A 16 22.32 -8.73 16.05
CA VAL A 16 21.04 -8.05 16.27
C VAL A 16 20.00 -9.06 16.75
N VAL A 17 19.23 -8.70 17.76
CA VAL A 17 18.08 -9.49 18.21
C VAL A 17 16.81 -8.86 17.65
N VAL A 18 16.14 -9.59 16.77
CA VAL A 18 14.94 -9.15 16.07
C VAL A 18 13.79 -10.05 16.49
N VAL A 19 12.66 -9.45 16.85
CA VAL A 19 11.42 -10.17 17.19
C VAL A 19 10.24 -9.55 16.46
N THR A 20 9.14 -10.28 16.35
CA THR A 20 7.90 -9.77 15.78
C THR A 20 7.10 -8.91 16.77
N ALA A 21 6.19 -8.10 16.25
CA ALA A 21 5.24 -7.33 17.06
C ALA A 21 4.30 -8.20 17.92
N GLU A 22 4.19 -9.49 17.62
CA GLU A 22 3.46 -10.46 18.46
C GLU A 22 4.35 -10.99 19.59
N GLU A 23 5.57 -11.43 19.28
CA GLU A 23 6.50 -11.99 20.26
C GLU A 23 6.92 -10.99 21.34
N ILE A 24 7.07 -9.70 20.98
CA ILE A 24 7.52 -8.67 21.93
C ILE A 24 6.59 -8.53 23.13
N ILE A 25 5.30 -8.80 22.97
CA ILE A 25 4.28 -8.66 24.02
C ILE A 25 4.54 -9.67 25.14
N GLU A 26 4.71 -10.95 24.81
CA GLU A 26 4.97 -11.98 25.82
C GLU A 26 6.39 -11.85 26.41
N ILE A 27 7.40 -11.49 25.60
CA ILE A 27 8.76 -11.23 26.10
C ILE A 27 8.75 -10.12 27.15
N ALA A 28 8.07 -9.00 26.88
CA ALA A 28 7.98 -7.87 27.81
C ALA A 28 7.23 -8.22 29.09
N LYS A 29 6.20 -9.06 29.00
CA LYS A 29 5.41 -9.54 30.14
C LYS A 29 6.21 -10.48 31.03
N GLU A 30 6.99 -11.39 30.46
CA GLU A 30 7.82 -12.34 31.21
C GLU A 30 9.07 -11.70 31.81
N ARG A 31 9.76 -10.85 31.06
CA ARG A 31 11.09 -10.33 31.41
C ARG A 31 11.05 -8.92 32.00
N GLY A 32 9.96 -8.20 31.81
CA GLY A 32 9.84 -6.78 32.13
C GLY A 32 10.49 -5.86 31.09
N ILE A 33 10.08 -4.59 31.09
CA ILE A 33 10.46 -3.57 30.10
C ILE A 33 11.98 -3.39 30.01
N LYS A 34 12.67 -3.22 31.15
CA LYS A 34 14.11 -2.93 31.18
C LYS A 34 14.96 -4.04 30.59
N LYS A 35 14.67 -5.29 30.97
CA LYS A 35 15.42 -6.45 30.48
C LYS A 35 15.13 -6.70 29.01
N THR A 36 13.87 -6.54 28.60
CA THR A 36 13.48 -6.64 27.18
C THR A 36 14.21 -5.64 26.30
N LEU A 37 14.29 -4.37 26.74
CA LEU A 37 15.03 -3.34 26.00
C LEU A 37 16.54 -3.65 25.90
N GLN A 38 17.14 -4.29 26.91
CA GLN A 38 18.54 -4.69 26.87
C GLN A 38 18.80 -5.81 25.85
N GLU A 39 17.86 -6.75 25.73
CA GLU A 39 18.02 -7.97 24.94
C GLU A 39 17.54 -7.83 23.50
N VAL A 40 16.42 -7.12 23.26
CA VAL A 40 15.80 -6.97 21.94
C VAL A 40 16.22 -5.65 21.31
N ASP A 41 16.61 -5.69 20.03
CA ASP A 41 17.06 -4.51 19.29
C ASP A 41 15.97 -3.93 18.37
N VAL A 42 15.20 -4.78 17.70
CA VAL A 42 14.22 -4.38 16.68
C VAL A 42 12.94 -5.21 16.81
N VAL A 43 11.80 -4.53 16.69
CA VAL A 43 10.49 -5.17 16.50
C VAL A 43 10.08 -5.08 15.04
N THR A 44 9.78 -6.20 14.39
CA THR A 44 9.29 -6.20 13.01
C THR A 44 7.76 -6.11 12.97
N THR A 45 7.27 -5.14 12.22
CA THR A 45 5.85 -4.89 11.99
C THR A 45 5.52 -5.06 10.52
N GLY A 46 4.24 -5.23 10.17
CA GLY A 46 3.85 -5.32 8.78
C GLY A 46 2.36 -5.33 8.52
N THR A 47 2.00 -5.19 7.25
CA THR A 47 0.64 -5.25 6.74
C THR A 47 0.64 -5.83 5.33
N PHE A 48 -0.43 -6.54 4.98
CA PHE A 48 -0.69 -7.00 3.62
C PHE A 48 -2.18 -6.86 3.34
N SER A 49 -2.53 -5.79 2.65
CA SER A 49 -3.93 -5.43 2.40
C SER A 49 -4.10 -4.80 1.00
N PRO A 50 -5.32 -4.81 0.45
CA PRO A 50 -5.66 -4.04 -0.75
C PRO A 50 -5.39 -2.54 -0.53
N MET A 51 -4.57 -1.95 -1.40
CA MET A 51 -4.15 -0.55 -1.37
C MET A 51 -4.47 0.09 -2.71
N CYS A 52 -5.71 0.61 -2.85
CA CYS A 52 -6.19 1.21 -4.10
C CYS A 52 -5.37 2.43 -4.55
N SER A 53 -4.77 3.15 -3.60
CA SER A 53 -3.87 4.28 -3.83
C SER A 53 -2.45 3.84 -4.22
N SER A 54 -2.32 2.75 -4.99
CA SER A 54 -1.05 2.26 -5.53
C SER A 54 -0.99 2.49 -7.03
N GLY A 55 0.22 2.64 -7.56
CA GLY A 55 0.48 2.61 -8.99
C GLY A 55 1.95 2.47 -9.28
N ILE A 56 2.28 2.43 -10.56
CA ILE A 56 3.66 2.34 -11.04
C ILE A 56 3.98 3.50 -11.96
N LEU A 57 5.17 4.07 -11.79
CA LEU A 57 5.76 5.02 -12.72
C LEU A 57 6.80 4.27 -13.56
N LEU A 58 6.60 4.27 -14.87
CA LEU A 58 7.44 3.53 -15.81
C LEU A 58 8.15 4.49 -16.76
N ASN A 59 9.43 4.22 -17.00
CA ASN A 59 10.18 4.82 -18.10
C ASN A 59 10.48 3.75 -19.15
N LEU A 60 9.92 3.92 -20.34
CA LEU A 60 9.98 2.97 -21.44
C LEU A 60 11.27 3.15 -22.26
N LYS A 61 11.83 2.03 -22.75
CA LYS A 61 12.85 2.08 -23.79
C LYS A 61 12.21 2.57 -25.08
N GLN A 62 12.75 3.64 -25.65
CA GLN A 62 12.20 4.27 -26.84
C GLN A 62 12.30 3.35 -28.07
N PRO A 63 11.23 3.23 -28.88
CA PRO A 63 11.29 2.54 -30.16
C PRO A 63 12.13 3.34 -31.18
N ALA A 64 12.43 2.70 -32.31
CA ALA A 64 12.97 3.36 -33.49
C ALA A 64 11.94 3.24 -34.63
N PRO A 65 11.51 4.34 -35.28
CA PRO A 65 11.61 5.73 -34.83
C PRO A 65 11.05 6.00 -33.42
N LYS A 66 11.56 7.05 -32.75
CA LYS A 66 11.16 7.47 -31.39
C LYS A 66 9.72 7.98 -31.35
N MET A 67 9.07 7.82 -30.20
CA MET A 67 7.68 8.21 -29.96
C MET A 67 7.56 9.07 -28.70
N LYS A 68 6.75 10.13 -28.78
CA LYS A 68 6.40 10.96 -27.62
C LYS A 68 5.07 10.47 -27.06
N LEU A 69 5.11 9.83 -25.90
CA LEU A 69 3.91 9.34 -25.22
C LEU A 69 3.14 10.46 -24.53
N GLY A 70 3.84 11.49 -24.04
CA GLY A 70 3.24 12.64 -23.39
C GLY A 70 2.21 13.36 -24.26
N GLY A 71 0.95 13.33 -23.83
CA GLY A 71 -0.20 13.90 -24.55
C GLY A 71 -0.90 12.92 -25.51
N GLY A 72 -0.52 11.64 -25.51
CA GLY A 72 -1.19 10.57 -26.26
C GLY A 72 -2.11 9.70 -25.40
N GLU A 73 -2.38 8.49 -25.90
CA GLU A 73 -3.18 7.43 -25.26
C GLU A 73 -2.35 6.14 -25.24
N ILE A 74 -2.25 5.49 -24.08
CA ILE A 74 -1.42 4.29 -23.89
C ILE A 74 -2.20 3.25 -23.12
N TYR A 75 -2.09 2.00 -23.57
CA TYR A 75 -2.75 0.84 -22.97
C TYR A 75 -1.74 -0.26 -22.70
N LEU A 76 -1.84 -0.87 -21.53
CA LEU A 76 -1.06 -2.03 -21.09
C LEU A 76 -2.03 -3.20 -20.86
N ASN A 77 -1.97 -4.23 -21.72
CA ASN A 77 -2.98 -5.29 -21.79
C ASN A 77 -4.42 -4.74 -21.82
N GLY A 78 -4.64 -3.69 -22.62
CA GLY A 78 -5.94 -3.00 -22.74
C GLY A 78 -6.30 -2.11 -21.55
N VAL A 79 -5.50 -2.06 -20.48
CA VAL A 79 -5.70 -1.16 -19.34
C VAL A 79 -5.03 0.19 -19.62
N HIS A 80 -5.78 1.28 -19.50
CA HIS A 80 -5.24 2.62 -19.75
C HIS A 80 -4.12 2.99 -18.76
N ALA A 81 -2.98 3.40 -19.29
CA ALA A 81 -1.83 3.92 -18.57
C ALA A 81 -1.65 5.41 -18.91
N TYR A 82 -1.62 6.25 -17.89
CA TYR A 82 -1.66 7.70 -18.00
C TYR A 82 -0.31 8.28 -18.47
N PRO A 83 -0.27 8.95 -19.64
CA PRO A 83 0.90 9.75 -20.03
C PRO A 83 0.88 11.13 -19.36
N GLY A 84 1.75 12.02 -19.83
CA GLY A 84 1.70 13.46 -19.50
C GLY A 84 2.91 13.98 -18.75
N LEU A 85 3.84 13.11 -18.36
CA LEU A 85 5.07 13.52 -17.68
C LEU A 85 6.17 13.93 -18.67
N ALA A 86 6.44 13.08 -19.67
CA ALA A 86 7.43 13.34 -20.72
C ALA A 86 7.25 12.40 -21.93
N ALA A 87 8.28 12.23 -22.76
CA ALA A 87 8.20 11.44 -23.98
C ALA A 87 8.17 9.93 -23.77
N ALA A 88 8.72 9.41 -22.67
CA ALA A 88 8.89 7.97 -22.43
C ALA A 88 8.25 7.49 -21.11
N ASP A 89 7.57 8.39 -20.40
CA ASP A 89 7.12 8.18 -19.02
C ASP A 89 5.60 8.03 -18.97
N ILE A 90 5.14 6.96 -18.30
CA ILE A 90 3.73 6.66 -18.08
C ILE A 90 3.49 6.26 -16.63
N TYR A 91 2.30 6.56 -16.11
CA TYR A 91 1.82 6.12 -14.80
C TYR A 91 0.67 5.13 -14.98
N LEU A 92 0.71 3.98 -14.32
CA LEU A 92 -0.41 3.05 -14.27
C LEU A 92 -0.93 2.95 -12.83
N GLY A 93 -2.17 3.40 -12.61
CA GLY A 93 -2.85 3.25 -11.32
C GLY A 93 -3.42 1.85 -11.13
N ALA A 94 -3.34 1.31 -9.92
CA ALA A 94 -3.84 -0.04 -9.60
C ALA A 94 -5.35 -0.22 -9.84
N THR A 95 -6.12 0.86 -9.77
CA THR A 95 -7.56 0.89 -10.01
C THR A 95 -7.95 1.18 -11.45
N SER A 96 -6.98 1.36 -12.36
CA SER A 96 -7.28 1.55 -13.79
C SER A 96 -7.94 0.28 -14.33
N LEU A 97 -8.93 0.44 -15.20
CA LEU A 97 -9.69 -0.65 -15.78
C LEU A 97 -9.54 -0.65 -17.30
N PRO A 98 -9.68 -1.82 -17.96
CA PRO A 98 -9.87 -1.86 -19.40
C PRO A 98 -11.08 -1.03 -19.83
N GLU A 99 -11.03 -0.41 -21.01
CA GLU A 99 -12.15 0.37 -21.52
C GLU A 99 -13.43 -0.46 -21.66
N GLU A 100 -13.26 -1.70 -22.16
CA GLU A 100 -14.30 -2.70 -22.39
C GLU A 100 -14.80 -3.40 -21.11
N ASP A 101 -14.25 -3.08 -19.93
CA ASP A 101 -14.76 -3.68 -18.69
C ASP A 101 -16.25 -3.32 -18.50
N PRO A 102 -17.13 -4.30 -18.25
CA PRO A 102 -18.56 -4.03 -18.11
C PRO A 102 -18.88 -3.22 -16.84
N ARG A 103 -17.92 -3.09 -15.92
CA ARG A 103 -18.05 -2.38 -14.64
C ARG A 103 -19.32 -2.89 -13.93
N ASN A 104 -20.13 -1.97 -13.42
CA ASN A 104 -21.40 -2.28 -12.77
C ASN A 104 -22.63 -2.26 -13.73
N LYS A 105 -22.45 -2.43 -15.05
CA LYS A 105 -23.59 -2.55 -16.01
C LYS A 105 -24.53 -3.70 -15.61
N VAL A 106 -23.97 -4.83 -15.20
CA VAL A 106 -24.69 -5.89 -14.48
C VAL A 106 -24.15 -5.89 -13.05
N TYR A 107 -24.95 -5.41 -12.11
CA TYR A 107 -24.52 -5.26 -10.71
C TYR A 107 -24.71 -6.55 -9.90
N PRO A 108 -23.73 -6.96 -9.07
CA PRO A 108 -22.41 -6.35 -8.88
C PRO A 108 -21.39 -6.81 -9.95
N GLY A 109 -20.60 -5.86 -10.47
CA GLY A 109 -19.51 -6.13 -11.41
C GLY A 109 -18.38 -6.96 -10.81
N GLU A 110 -17.66 -7.70 -11.64
CA GLU A 110 -16.63 -8.64 -11.19
C GLU A 110 -15.22 -8.04 -11.20
N PHE A 111 -14.94 -7.04 -12.06
CA PHE A 111 -13.65 -6.35 -12.16
C PHE A 111 -12.45 -7.30 -12.28
N ARG A 112 -12.56 -8.31 -13.17
CA ARG A 112 -11.62 -9.44 -13.27
C ARG A 112 -10.18 -9.05 -13.62
N TYR A 113 -9.98 -7.88 -14.23
CA TYR A 113 -8.67 -7.42 -14.66
C TYR A 113 -8.58 -5.90 -14.58
N GLY A 114 -7.39 -5.38 -14.33
CA GLY A 114 -7.13 -3.95 -14.14
C GLY A 114 -5.67 -3.67 -13.81
N GLY A 115 -5.36 -2.43 -13.44
CA GLY A 115 -3.98 -1.98 -13.27
C GLY A 115 -3.21 -2.76 -12.22
N GLY A 116 -3.85 -3.17 -11.12
CA GLY A 116 -3.23 -4.02 -10.10
C GLY A 116 -2.80 -5.39 -10.66
N HIS A 117 -3.59 -5.96 -11.58
CA HIS A 117 -3.28 -7.23 -12.24
C HIS A 117 -2.12 -7.06 -13.24
N VAL A 118 -2.11 -5.97 -14.02
CA VAL A 118 -0.97 -5.65 -14.89
C VAL A 118 0.33 -5.47 -14.09
N ILE A 119 0.26 -4.81 -12.92
CA ILE A 119 1.41 -4.65 -12.02
C ILE A 119 1.91 -6.00 -11.51
N GLU A 120 1.02 -6.88 -11.04
CA GLU A 120 1.37 -8.25 -10.63
C GLU A 120 2.06 -9.03 -11.75
N GLU A 121 1.50 -8.96 -12.97
CA GLU A 121 2.04 -9.67 -14.13
C GLU A 121 3.41 -9.15 -14.57
N LEU A 122 3.63 -7.82 -14.53
CA LEU A 122 4.96 -7.23 -14.75
C LEU A 122 5.97 -7.76 -13.75
N VAL A 123 5.63 -7.79 -12.46
CA VAL A 123 6.51 -8.26 -11.39
C VAL A 123 6.76 -9.77 -11.48
N ALA A 124 5.77 -10.53 -11.97
CA ALA A 124 5.93 -11.94 -12.30
C ALA A 124 6.81 -12.19 -13.54
N GLY A 125 7.26 -11.13 -14.23
CA GLY A 125 8.13 -11.21 -15.39
C GLY A 125 7.42 -11.58 -16.69
N LYS A 126 6.09 -11.43 -16.76
CA LYS A 126 5.32 -11.66 -17.99
C LYS A 126 5.55 -10.54 -19.00
N ASP A 127 5.35 -10.88 -20.27
CA ASP A 127 5.24 -9.90 -21.34
C ASP A 127 3.84 -9.26 -21.32
N ILE A 128 3.81 -7.93 -21.38
CA ILE A 128 2.61 -7.10 -21.37
C ILE A 128 2.50 -6.42 -22.73
N LYS A 129 1.36 -6.60 -23.40
CA LYS A 129 1.06 -5.91 -24.65
C LYS A 129 0.96 -4.41 -24.37
N ILE A 130 1.67 -3.61 -25.15
CA ILE A 130 1.56 -2.15 -25.14
C ILE A 130 0.97 -1.67 -26.46
N GLU A 131 0.00 -0.78 -26.38
CA GLU A 131 -0.58 -0.04 -27.50
C GLU A 131 -0.47 1.45 -27.15
N ALA A 132 0.11 2.24 -28.06
CA ALA A 132 0.32 3.67 -27.84
C ALA A 132 -0.01 4.45 -29.11
N TYR A 133 -0.72 5.56 -28.92
CA TYR A 133 -1.17 6.47 -29.96
C TYR A 133 -0.84 7.91 -29.53
N SER A 134 -0.22 8.70 -30.39
CA SER A 134 0.16 10.09 -30.11
C SER A 134 0.43 10.86 -31.41
N TYR A 135 0.73 12.15 -31.29
CA TYR A 135 1.11 13.00 -32.42
C TYR A 135 2.61 12.97 -32.67
N GLY A 136 2.99 13.14 -33.93
CA GLY A 136 4.38 13.19 -34.36
C GLY A 136 5.02 14.55 -34.08
N THR A 137 6.31 14.54 -33.79
CA THR A 137 7.15 15.75 -33.70
C THR A 137 8.48 15.50 -34.42
N HIS A 138 9.24 16.56 -34.71
CA HIS A 138 10.57 16.41 -35.31
C HIS A 138 11.50 15.48 -34.48
N CYS A 139 11.43 15.55 -33.14
CA CYS A 139 12.25 14.73 -32.25
C CYS A 139 11.69 13.31 -32.03
N TYR A 140 10.39 13.13 -32.20
CA TYR A 140 9.64 11.89 -31.96
C TYR A 140 8.59 11.70 -33.07
N PRO A 141 9.00 11.21 -34.25
CA PRO A 141 8.14 11.22 -35.43
C PRO A 141 7.09 10.10 -35.44
N ARG A 142 7.26 9.05 -34.63
CA ARG A 142 6.31 7.94 -34.54
C ARG A 142 5.02 8.39 -33.87
N THR A 143 3.88 8.10 -34.49
CA THR A 143 2.53 8.38 -33.97
C THR A 143 1.87 7.15 -33.35
N GLU A 144 2.27 5.94 -33.76
CA GLU A 144 1.67 4.70 -33.29
C GLU A 144 2.72 3.63 -32.96
N TYR A 145 2.47 2.88 -31.90
CA TYR A 145 3.30 1.76 -31.49
C TYR A 145 2.44 0.63 -30.90
N THR A 146 2.68 -0.60 -31.36
CA THR A 146 2.15 -1.83 -30.76
C THR A 146 3.30 -2.79 -30.55
N GLY A 147 3.37 -3.43 -29.39
CA GLY A 147 4.40 -4.42 -29.10
C GLY A 147 4.24 -5.03 -27.72
N PHE A 148 5.34 -5.55 -27.18
CA PHE A 148 5.39 -6.12 -25.84
C PHE A 148 6.49 -5.46 -25.01
N ILE A 149 6.22 -5.27 -23.72
CA ILE A 149 7.18 -4.84 -22.71
C ILE A 149 7.19 -5.85 -21.57
N ASN A 150 8.31 -5.95 -20.87
CA ASN A 150 8.38 -6.64 -19.60
C ASN A 150 9.28 -5.86 -18.64
N LEU A 151 9.32 -6.28 -17.39
CA LEU A 151 10.06 -5.58 -16.34
C LEU A 151 11.55 -5.42 -16.66
N ARG A 152 12.15 -6.33 -17.45
CA ARG A 152 13.56 -6.28 -17.86
C ARG A 152 13.80 -5.29 -19.00
N SER A 153 12.83 -5.11 -19.89
CA SER A 153 12.94 -4.23 -21.07
C SER A 153 12.76 -2.74 -20.75
N LEU A 154 12.15 -2.42 -19.61
CA LEU A 154 11.96 -1.05 -19.12
C LEU A 154 13.31 -0.41 -18.74
N ASN A 155 13.46 0.90 -18.90
CA ASN A 155 14.62 1.60 -18.35
C ASN A 155 14.48 1.70 -16.83
N ASN A 156 13.32 2.20 -16.36
CA ASN A 156 12.98 2.33 -14.95
C ASN A 156 11.54 1.86 -14.70
N ALA A 157 11.31 1.30 -13.51
CA ALA A 157 9.99 0.91 -13.02
C ALA A 157 9.95 1.12 -11.51
N MET A 158 9.09 2.05 -11.07
CA MET A 158 8.96 2.42 -9.67
C MET A 158 7.55 2.10 -9.19
N LEU A 159 7.43 1.39 -8.06
CA LEU A 159 6.16 1.35 -7.33
C LEU A 159 6.03 2.68 -6.58
N LEU A 160 4.93 3.38 -6.82
CA LEU A 160 4.58 4.63 -6.14
C LEU A 160 3.26 4.44 -5.42
N ASN A 161 3.27 4.61 -4.10
CA ASN A 161 2.08 4.52 -3.27
C ASN A 161 1.90 5.86 -2.57
N PRO A 162 1.12 6.81 -3.13
CA PRO A 162 0.83 8.07 -2.47
C PRO A 162 0.18 7.92 -1.09
N ARG A 163 -0.36 6.74 -0.78
CA ARG A 163 -0.98 6.44 0.52
C ARG A 163 -1.00 4.94 0.78
N ASN A 164 -0.42 4.52 1.89
CA ASN A 164 -0.35 3.14 2.37
C ASN A 164 -0.17 3.13 3.91
N ALA A 165 -0.13 1.94 4.52
CA ALA A 165 0.12 1.72 5.95
C ALA A 165 -0.75 2.61 6.85
N TYR A 166 -2.08 2.54 6.69
CA TYR A 166 -3.02 3.34 7.47
C TYR A 166 -2.91 3.11 8.98
N GLN A 167 -2.93 4.20 9.72
CA GLN A 167 -3.06 4.23 11.17
C GLN A 167 -4.54 4.31 11.51
N ASN A 168 -5.10 3.19 11.96
CA ASN A 168 -6.53 2.97 12.18
C ASN A 168 -7.41 3.22 10.94
N TYR A 169 -8.63 2.67 10.97
CA TYR A 169 -9.61 2.81 9.92
C TYR A 169 -11.03 2.59 10.48
N ASN A 170 -12.05 2.62 9.63
CA ASN A 170 -13.42 2.30 10.01
C ASN A 170 -13.63 0.78 10.14
N VAL A 171 -14.65 0.41 10.91
CA VAL A 171 -15.36 -0.87 10.81
C VAL A 171 -16.64 -0.61 10.03
N ALA A 172 -16.73 -1.19 8.83
CA ALA A 172 -17.89 -1.03 7.97
C ALA A 172 -18.98 -2.05 8.33
N VAL A 173 -20.19 -1.54 8.54
CA VAL A 173 -21.42 -2.33 8.71
C VAL A 173 -22.48 -1.87 7.71
N ASN A 174 -23.62 -2.55 7.66
CA ASN A 174 -24.70 -2.20 6.74
C ASN A 174 -26.06 -2.31 7.45
N LEU A 175 -26.67 -1.16 7.72
CA LEU A 175 -27.99 -1.04 8.34
C LEU A 175 -29.15 -1.22 7.34
N SER A 176 -28.86 -1.11 6.04
CA SER A 176 -29.87 -1.18 5.00
C SER A 176 -30.47 -2.59 4.84
N SER A 177 -31.53 -2.68 4.03
CA SER A 177 -32.20 -3.95 3.68
C SER A 177 -31.56 -4.69 2.50
N LYS A 178 -30.52 -4.13 1.86
CA LYS A 178 -29.88 -4.69 0.66
C LYS A 178 -28.40 -4.99 0.91
N VAL A 179 -27.85 -5.94 0.17
CA VAL A 179 -26.41 -6.23 0.22
C VAL A 179 -25.65 -5.02 -0.32
N ALA A 180 -24.63 -4.56 0.40
CA ALA A 180 -23.73 -3.50 -0.03
C ALA A 180 -22.38 -4.09 -0.47
N TYR A 181 -21.91 -3.68 -1.64
CA TYR A 181 -20.60 -4.07 -2.17
C TYR A 181 -19.65 -2.89 -2.07
N THR A 182 -18.62 -3.02 -1.23
CA THR A 182 -17.72 -1.91 -0.87
C THR A 182 -16.26 -2.26 -1.11
N TYR A 183 -15.37 -1.28 -0.97
CA TYR A 183 -13.92 -1.53 -0.99
C TYR A 183 -13.43 -2.35 0.21
N MET A 184 -14.24 -2.48 1.27
CA MET A 184 -13.96 -3.33 2.42
C MET A 184 -14.55 -4.74 2.26
N GLY A 185 -15.12 -5.05 1.08
CA GLY A 185 -15.80 -6.32 0.79
C GLY A 185 -17.32 -6.22 0.88
N VAL A 186 -17.96 -7.39 0.87
CA VAL A 186 -19.42 -7.53 0.91
C VAL A 186 -19.93 -7.31 2.33
N LEU A 187 -20.97 -6.48 2.46
CA LEU A 187 -21.69 -6.23 3.71
C LEU A 187 -23.14 -6.68 3.56
N LEU A 188 -23.54 -7.64 4.37
CA LEU A 188 -24.86 -8.22 4.44
C LEU A 188 -25.85 -7.21 5.06
N PRO A 189 -27.12 -7.22 4.62
CA PRO A 189 -28.16 -6.37 5.19
C PRO A 189 -28.30 -6.52 6.70
N LYS A 190 -28.85 -5.49 7.35
CA LYS A 190 -29.29 -5.54 8.76
C LYS A 190 -28.21 -6.03 9.74
N LEU A 191 -26.99 -5.50 9.61
CA LEU A 191 -25.82 -5.84 10.45
C LEU A 191 -25.42 -7.32 10.39
N GLY A 192 -25.64 -7.99 9.24
CA GLY A 192 -25.30 -9.41 9.11
C GLY A 192 -23.80 -9.73 9.20
N ASN A 193 -22.92 -8.75 8.95
CA ASN A 193 -21.49 -8.83 9.21
C ASN A 193 -20.86 -7.43 9.41
N ALA A 194 -19.61 -7.42 9.85
CA ALA A 194 -18.76 -6.25 9.95
C ALA A 194 -17.41 -6.54 9.29
N ASN A 195 -16.92 -5.63 8.45
CA ASN A 195 -15.59 -5.73 7.85
C ASN A 195 -14.71 -4.59 8.37
N TYR A 196 -13.44 -4.87 8.65
CA TYR A 196 -12.46 -3.88 9.08
C TYR A 196 -11.15 -4.05 8.32
N ALA A 197 -10.36 -2.98 8.19
CA ALA A 197 -9.09 -3.00 7.48
C ALA A 197 -7.96 -2.53 8.40
N THR A 198 -7.28 -3.48 9.04
CA THR A 198 -6.06 -3.23 9.81
C THR A 198 -5.27 -4.53 9.99
N ALA A 199 -3.97 -4.41 10.23
CA ALA A 199 -3.11 -5.52 10.65
C ALA A 199 -3.12 -5.71 12.19
N GLY A 200 -3.97 -4.95 12.91
CA GLY A 200 -4.06 -5.01 14.37
C GLY A 200 -2.72 -4.70 15.03
N GLN A 201 -2.33 -5.48 16.03
CA GLN A 201 -1.04 -5.36 16.72
C GLN A 201 0.18 -5.44 15.80
N LEU A 202 0.06 -6.00 14.60
CA LEU A 202 1.16 -6.06 13.63
C LEU A 202 1.36 -4.74 12.87
N SER A 203 0.42 -3.78 12.96
CA SER A 203 0.45 -2.55 12.16
C SER A 203 1.66 -1.67 12.50
N PRO A 204 2.44 -1.24 11.49
CA PRO A 204 3.58 -0.35 11.70
C PRO A 204 3.24 0.94 12.44
N LEU A 205 2.18 1.64 12.01
CA LEU A 205 1.83 2.93 12.60
C LEU A 205 1.09 2.81 13.95
N PHE A 206 0.65 1.61 14.35
CA PHE A 206 0.23 1.41 15.75
C PHE A 206 1.42 1.18 16.68
N ASN A 207 2.49 0.57 16.18
CA ASN A 207 3.73 0.34 16.93
C ASN A 207 4.66 1.57 16.96
N ASP A 208 4.38 2.59 16.14
CA ASP A 208 5.00 3.91 16.21
C ASP A 208 3.92 5.02 16.12
N PRO A 209 3.08 5.16 17.16
CA PRO A 209 1.86 5.96 17.10
C PRO A 209 2.11 7.46 16.87
N TYR A 210 3.30 7.94 17.24
CA TYR A 210 3.72 9.34 17.16
C TYR A 210 4.86 9.57 16.17
N TYR A 211 5.16 8.61 15.29
CA TYR A 211 6.16 8.73 14.23
C TYR A 211 7.56 9.07 14.75
N LYS A 212 7.94 8.47 15.88
CA LYS A 212 9.23 8.67 16.55
C LYS A 212 10.38 8.01 15.80
N THR A 213 10.08 6.96 15.03
CA THR A 213 11.06 6.12 14.32
C THR A 213 10.78 6.03 12.81
N ILE A 214 9.52 6.16 12.40
CA ILE A 214 9.08 6.12 11.02
C ILE A 214 8.95 7.54 10.49
N GLY A 215 9.77 7.89 9.50
CA GLY A 215 9.75 9.20 8.86
C GLY A 215 10.30 9.13 7.44
N ILE A 216 10.49 10.30 6.82
CA ILE A 216 11.06 10.38 5.47
C ILE A 216 12.44 9.74 5.45
N GLY A 217 12.69 8.87 4.47
CA GLY A 217 13.95 8.14 4.31
C GLY A 217 14.04 6.83 5.08
N THR A 218 13.06 6.50 5.94
CA THR A 218 13.00 5.17 6.60
C THR A 218 12.97 4.08 5.52
N SER A 219 13.95 3.17 5.58
CA SER A 219 14.02 1.99 4.71
C SER A 219 13.03 0.94 5.17
N ILE A 220 12.26 0.38 4.23
CA ILE A 220 11.16 -0.53 4.53
C ILE A 220 11.20 -1.75 3.60
N PHE A 221 10.59 -2.83 4.06
CA PHE A 221 10.18 -3.92 3.18
C PHE A 221 8.94 -3.47 2.40
N LEU A 222 9.01 -3.49 1.07
CA LEU A 222 7.91 -3.08 0.19
C LEU A 222 7.81 -4.05 -0.99
N GLY A 223 6.71 -4.78 -1.08
CA GLY A 223 6.42 -5.66 -2.21
C GLY A 223 7.47 -6.76 -2.44
N GLY A 224 8.16 -7.23 -1.40
CA GLY A 224 9.24 -8.22 -1.54
C GLY A 224 10.63 -7.63 -1.79
N GLY A 225 10.74 -6.31 -1.96
CA GLY A 225 12.00 -5.59 -2.13
C GLY A 225 12.22 -4.54 -1.05
N ILE A 226 13.21 -3.66 -1.30
CA ILE A 226 13.48 -2.49 -0.46
C ILE A 226 12.71 -1.30 -1.02
N GLY A 227 11.98 -0.61 -0.15
CA GLY A 227 11.35 0.67 -0.42
C GLY A 227 11.71 1.72 0.63
N TYR A 228 11.14 2.90 0.48
CA TYR A 228 11.36 4.03 1.36
C TYR A 228 10.06 4.78 1.62
N VAL A 229 9.93 5.31 2.83
CA VAL A 229 8.95 6.36 3.13
C VAL A 229 9.45 7.66 2.49
N ILE A 230 8.65 8.23 1.58
CA ILE A 230 9.02 9.46 0.87
C ILE A 230 8.31 10.70 1.40
N TRP A 231 7.16 10.50 2.04
CA TRP A 231 6.33 11.57 2.57
C TRP A 231 5.26 11.00 3.51
N HIS A 232 4.46 11.88 4.12
CA HIS A 232 3.18 11.47 4.67
C HIS A 232 2.23 11.06 3.52
N GLY A 233 1.29 10.17 3.79
CA GLY A 233 0.30 9.78 2.78
C GLY A 233 -0.71 10.90 2.50
N THR A 234 -1.40 10.82 1.36
CA THR A 234 -2.32 11.88 0.88
C THR A 234 -3.56 12.09 1.75
N GLN A 235 -3.91 11.13 2.60
CA GLN A 235 -4.99 11.27 3.60
C GLN A 235 -4.45 11.20 5.04
N HIS A 236 -3.20 11.62 5.24
CA HIS A 236 -2.61 11.63 6.57
C HIS A 236 -3.34 12.62 7.49
N GLN A 237 -3.80 12.14 8.64
CA GLN A 237 -4.34 12.97 9.70
C GLN A 237 -3.62 12.70 11.03
N SER A 238 -2.92 13.69 11.57
CA SER A 238 -2.15 13.54 12.81
C SER A 238 -2.93 13.97 14.06
N LYS A 239 -3.85 14.92 13.92
CA LYS A 239 -4.63 15.51 15.02
C LYS A 239 -5.95 14.75 15.24
N VAL A 240 -5.83 13.55 15.81
CA VAL A 240 -6.97 12.71 16.20
C VAL A 240 -6.92 12.35 17.69
N PRO A 241 -8.07 12.07 18.33
CA PRO A 241 -8.13 11.50 19.66
C PRO A 241 -7.41 10.17 19.68
N ARG A 242 -6.74 9.91 20.80
CA ARG A 242 -5.92 8.73 21.03
C ARG A 242 -6.24 8.18 22.41
N THR A 243 -6.08 6.87 22.57
CA THR A 243 -6.11 6.23 23.88
C THR A 243 -4.93 6.69 24.74
N ASN A 244 -4.92 6.32 26.02
CA ASN A 244 -3.78 6.54 26.91
C ASN A 244 -2.48 5.86 26.41
N LYS A 245 -2.59 4.84 25.55
CA LYS A 245 -1.46 4.17 24.89
C LYS A 245 -1.03 4.84 23.57
N GLY A 246 -1.66 5.96 23.19
CA GLY A 246 -1.35 6.70 21.96
C GLY A 246 -1.99 6.15 20.69
N ILE A 247 -2.78 5.07 20.77
CA ILE A 247 -3.49 4.47 19.64
C ILE A 247 -4.61 5.40 19.19
N PRO A 248 -4.66 5.85 17.93
CA PRO A 248 -5.81 6.62 17.42
C PRO A 248 -7.12 5.88 17.58
N THR A 249 -8.21 6.59 17.82
CA THR A 249 -9.56 5.99 17.91
C THR A 249 -10.41 6.15 16.63
N ARG A 250 -9.83 6.75 15.59
CA ARG A 250 -10.43 6.98 14.26
C ARG A 250 -9.34 7.03 13.18
N PRO A 251 -9.67 7.00 11.87
CA PRO A 251 -8.66 7.06 10.80
C PRO A 251 -7.67 8.21 10.98
N ALA A 252 -6.38 7.93 10.85
CA ALA A 252 -5.30 8.83 11.23
C ALA A 252 -4.16 8.87 10.21
N GLY A 253 -2.91 8.69 10.65
CA GLY A 253 -1.73 8.75 9.80
C GLY A 253 -1.72 7.75 8.64
N THR A 254 -1.09 8.17 7.55
CA THR A 254 -0.74 7.29 6.43
C THR A 254 0.67 7.62 5.95
N LEU A 255 1.29 6.71 5.20
CA LEU A 255 2.62 6.89 4.61
C LEU A 255 2.52 6.94 3.09
N ALA A 256 3.33 7.79 2.46
CA ALA A 256 3.62 7.71 1.04
C ALA A 256 4.91 6.92 0.85
N LEU A 257 4.86 5.89 0.02
CA LEU A 257 5.94 4.93 -0.16
C LEU A 257 6.42 4.89 -1.61
N ILE A 258 7.71 4.65 -1.80
CA ILE A 258 8.32 4.42 -3.10
C ILE A 258 9.24 3.20 -3.06
N GLY A 259 9.36 2.48 -4.16
CA GLY A 259 10.34 1.40 -4.25
C GLY A 259 10.65 1.00 -5.69
N ASN A 260 11.76 0.28 -5.85
CA ASN A 260 12.16 -0.22 -7.16
C ASN A 260 11.35 -1.48 -7.52
N LEU A 261 10.41 -1.34 -8.45
CA LEU A 261 9.52 -2.44 -8.86
C LEU A 261 10.32 -3.62 -9.45
N LYS A 262 11.47 -3.36 -10.07
CA LYS A 262 12.35 -4.40 -10.64
C LYS A 262 12.98 -5.34 -9.60
N LYS A 263 12.89 -5.00 -8.31
CA LYS A 263 13.42 -5.78 -7.18
C LYS A 263 12.32 -6.40 -6.32
N MET A 264 11.07 -6.29 -6.74
CA MET A 264 9.89 -6.76 -6.01
C MET A 264 9.49 -8.17 -6.48
N ASN A 265 8.57 -8.79 -5.74
CA ASN A 265 8.10 -10.15 -5.97
C ASN A 265 6.56 -10.18 -6.00
N ASN A 266 5.98 -10.92 -6.95
CA ASN A 266 4.55 -10.98 -7.17
C ASN A 266 3.81 -11.64 -5.99
N TYR A 267 4.46 -12.47 -5.17
CA TYR A 267 3.89 -12.97 -3.93
C TYR A 267 3.40 -11.83 -3.00
N TRP A 268 4.13 -10.71 -2.97
CA TRP A 268 3.85 -9.54 -2.12
C TRP A 268 3.14 -8.39 -2.84
N LEU A 269 2.89 -8.53 -4.15
CA LEU A 269 2.17 -7.57 -4.99
C LEU A 269 1.15 -8.32 -5.84
N ARG A 270 -0.09 -8.41 -5.34
CA ARG A 270 -1.17 -9.20 -5.95
C ARG A 270 -2.26 -8.30 -6.48
N GLY A 271 -2.62 -8.45 -7.76
CA GLY A 271 -3.84 -7.87 -8.30
C GLY A 271 -5.04 -8.49 -7.58
N VAL A 272 -6.00 -7.65 -7.20
CA VAL A 272 -7.22 -8.09 -6.53
C VAL A 272 -8.44 -7.49 -7.19
N SER A 273 -9.50 -8.29 -7.29
CA SER A 273 -10.82 -7.89 -7.76
C SER A 273 -11.78 -7.77 -6.59
N LEU A 274 -12.29 -6.58 -6.35
CA LEU A 274 -13.29 -6.30 -5.32
C LEU A 274 -14.66 -6.21 -6.00
N ARG A 275 -15.45 -7.28 -5.85
CA ARG A 275 -16.78 -7.41 -6.47
C ARG A 275 -17.66 -6.21 -6.14
N GLY A 276 -18.25 -5.59 -7.16
CA GLY A 276 -19.08 -4.39 -7.07
C GLY A 276 -18.33 -3.07 -6.86
N TYR A 277 -17.02 -3.11 -6.61
CA TYR A 277 -16.20 -1.92 -6.33
C TYR A 277 -15.14 -1.62 -7.41
N GLY A 278 -14.25 -2.56 -7.72
CA GLY A 278 -13.14 -2.30 -8.65
C GLY A 278 -11.95 -3.25 -8.55
N ALA A 279 -10.95 -3.05 -9.41
CA ALA A 279 -9.64 -3.67 -9.27
C ALA A 279 -8.76 -2.87 -8.30
N SER A 280 -7.80 -3.53 -7.65
CA SER A 280 -6.82 -2.92 -6.75
C SER A 280 -5.54 -3.77 -6.71
N LEU A 281 -4.57 -3.37 -5.88
CA LEU A 281 -3.32 -4.08 -5.64
C LEU A 281 -3.18 -4.35 -4.14
N ALA A 282 -3.06 -5.61 -3.73
CA ALA A 282 -2.64 -5.96 -2.39
C ALA A 282 -1.11 -5.82 -2.28
N VAL A 283 -0.66 -5.03 -1.29
CA VAL A 283 0.74 -4.64 -1.16
C VAL A 283 1.29 -5.06 0.20
N GLY A 284 2.38 -5.82 0.19
CA GLY A 284 3.12 -6.18 1.41
C GLY A 284 4.02 -5.04 1.84
N VAL A 285 3.83 -4.56 3.08
CA VAL A 285 4.66 -3.52 3.69
C VAL A 285 5.15 -4.02 5.05
N GLY A 286 6.45 -3.94 5.30
CA GLY A 286 7.05 -4.26 6.59
C GLY A 286 7.96 -3.13 7.03
N ILE A 287 7.86 -2.72 8.30
CA ILE A 287 8.65 -1.61 8.83
C ILE A 287 9.31 -2.07 10.14
N PRO A 288 10.65 -1.99 10.26
CA PRO A 288 11.31 -2.27 11.52
C PRO A 288 11.14 -1.09 12.49
N ILE A 289 10.80 -1.38 13.74
CA ILE A 289 10.77 -0.41 14.84
C ILE A 289 12.03 -0.61 15.68
N PRO A 290 13.03 0.28 15.60
CA PRO A 290 14.23 0.20 16.41
C PRO A 290 13.90 0.56 17.87
N LEU A 291 14.26 -0.30 18.82
CA LEU A 291 14.02 -0.06 20.24
C LEU A 291 15.11 0.84 20.84
N LEU A 292 14.88 2.14 20.81
CA LEU A 292 15.85 3.16 21.29
C LEU A 292 15.68 3.52 22.77
N SER A 293 14.47 3.33 23.31
CA SER A 293 14.09 3.72 24.68
C SER A 293 12.96 2.83 25.22
N GLU A 294 12.72 2.90 26.53
CA GLU A 294 11.57 2.25 27.18
C GLU A 294 10.24 2.79 26.64
N GLU A 295 10.20 4.07 26.26
CA GLU A 295 9.04 4.71 25.63
C GLU A 295 8.72 4.06 24.28
N ILE A 296 9.70 3.90 23.38
CA ILE A 296 9.48 3.24 22.09
C ILE A 296 9.05 1.78 22.28
N LEU A 297 9.70 1.05 23.20
CA LEU A 297 9.28 -0.31 23.54
C LEU A 297 7.82 -0.33 23.99
N SER A 298 7.39 0.60 24.86
CA SER A 298 6.01 0.67 25.33
C SER A 298 4.98 0.86 24.21
N TYR A 299 5.34 1.58 23.15
CA TYR A 299 4.50 1.75 21.96
C TYR A 299 4.37 0.48 21.12
N THR A 300 5.29 -0.47 21.26
CA THR A 300 5.20 -1.77 20.56
C THR A 300 4.35 -2.80 21.31
N LEU A 301 3.95 -2.51 22.56
CA LEU A 301 3.17 -3.44 23.41
C LEU A 301 1.66 -3.27 23.20
N ILE A 302 1.22 -3.23 21.95
CA ILE A 302 -0.18 -3.05 21.56
C ILE A 302 -0.87 -4.41 21.47
N ASN A 303 -1.95 -4.60 22.22
CA ASN A 303 -2.80 -5.78 22.05
C ASN A 303 -4.01 -5.42 21.19
N ASN A 304 -4.52 -6.37 20.41
CA ASN A 304 -5.73 -6.15 19.60
C ASN A 304 -6.93 -5.62 20.41
N LYS A 305 -7.08 -6.06 21.67
CA LYS A 305 -8.15 -5.61 22.58
C LYS A 305 -8.07 -4.11 22.96
N ASP A 306 -6.90 -3.49 22.79
CA ASP A 306 -6.69 -2.06 23.09
C ASP A 306 -7.07 -1.17 21.89
N ILE A 307 -7.30 -1.76 20.71
CA ILE A 307 -7.55 -1.03 19.47
C ILE A 307 -9.04 -0.72 19.35
N ILE A 308 -9.38 0.56 19.47
CA ILE A 308 -10.74 1.07 19.28
C ILE A 308 -10.88 1.57 17.84
N MET A 309 -11.94 1.15 17.16
CA MET A 309 -12.23 1.54 15.78
C MET A 309 -13.69 2.03 15.69
N PRO A 310 -13.99 3.09 14.90
CA PRO A 310 -15.35 3.57 14.73
C PRO A 310 -16.15 2.61 13.86
N VAL A 311 -17.37 2.29 14.28
CA VAL A 311 -18.33 1.50 13.50
C VAL A 311 -19.20 2.45 12.70
N ILE A 312 -19.18 2.33 11.38
CA ILE A 312 -19.83 3.26 10.44
C ILE A 312 -20.75 2.48 9.50
N ASP A 313 -21.94 3.01 9.21
CA ASP A 313 -22.85 2.43 8.24
C ASP A 313 -22.43 2.75 6.81
N TYR A 314 -22.05 1.71 6.06
CA TYR A 314 -21.72 1.77 4.64
C TYR A 314 -22.93 1.48 3.74
N GLY A 315 -24.07 1.10 4.33
CA GLY A 315 -25.32 0.88 3.60
C GLY A 315 -25.96 2.19 3.12
N GLU A 316 -25.97 3.21 3.98
CA GLU A 316 -26.60 4.50 3.68
C GLU A 316 -25.74 5.70 4.10
N ALA A 317 -25.23 5.74 5.33
CA ALA A 317 -24.63 6.96 5.87
C ALA A 317 -23.32 7.36 5.17
N TYR A 318 -22.34 6.46 5.11
CA TYR A 318 -21.04 6.69 4.45
C TYR A 318 -21.18 7.12 2.98
N PRO A 319 -21.93 6.41 2.10
CA PRO A 319 -22.05 6.82 0.70
C PRO A 319 -22.80 8.14 0.50
N GLN A 320 -23.65 8.55 1.44
CA GLN A 320 -24.36 9.84 1.41
C GLN A 320 -23.60 10.96 2.13
N GLY A 321 -22.47 10.67 2.77
CA GLY A 321 -21.71 11.65 3.55
C GLY A 321 -22.48 12.19 4.76
N LYS A 322 -23.36 11.38 5.38
CA LYS A 322 -24.05 11.76 6.61
C LYS A 322 -23.10 11.69 7.79
N ASP A 323 -23.23 12.62 8.73
CA ASP A 323 -22.49 12.59 9.99
C ASP A 323 -23.00 11.45 10.88
N GLU A 324 -22.09 10.57 11.33
CA GLU A 324 -22.31 9.50 12.32
C GLU A 324 -21.26 9.57 13.44
#